data_AF-A0A6C0VHP2-F1
#
_entry.id   AF-A0A6C0VHP2-F1
#
_cell.length_a   1.000
_cell.length_b   1.000
_cell.length_c   1.000
_cell.angle_alpha   90.00
_cell.angle_beta   90.00
_cell.angle_gamma   90.00
#
_symmetry.space_group_name_H-M   'P 1'
#
loop_
_entity.id
_entity.type
_entity.pdbx_description
1 polymer ?
#
loop_
_entity_poly.entity_id
_entity_poly.type
_entity_poly.pdbx_seq_one_letter_code
_entity_poly.pdbx_strand_id
1 'polypeptide(L)'
;MNYQKRIYKKFGTAGIIIYPLLIATILILFFSIIYQYQLFGVPSIKTTNYNSTIGWTEYLYFSATAFFSSSFGDYFPLGIYRLITLLENVLGLFFFANIVGLIFSDLRDEAKEEIWIPLKDKAYKELEFELDRLKTNINSVLGIYKISDENGSYLSKQYKDITPQNISLKLKETLLSGNYGNLFKNGNEIFKDIHVKYQEYFEPEITAIINEIERTLRYIDEDISLNKDRNIKQIPQSEEELFEEILDNLIKIVNYIDSIYGILSKKQS
;
A
#
# COMPACT_ATOMS: atom_id res chain seq x y z
N MET A 1 13.05 -12.94 5.73
CA MET A 1 12.90 -12.17 6.99
C MET A 1 14.28 -11.75 7.46
N ASN A 2 14.63 -10.46 7.31
CA ASN A 2 15.98 -9.93 7.52
C ASN A 2 16.51 -10.20 8.93
N TYR A 3 17.78 -10.61 9.03
CA TYR A 3 18.44 -10.96 10.31
C TYR A 3 18.36 -9.82 11.34
N GLN A 4 18.44 -8.56 10.88
CA GLN A 4 18.24 -7.37 11.73
C GLN A 4 16.87 -7.34 12.40
N LYS A 5 15.79 -7.70 11.68
CA LYS A 5 14.41 -7.68 12.22
C LYS A 5 14.20 -8.69 13.36
N ARG A 6 14.99 -9.78 13.41
CA ARG A 6 14.95 -10.75 14.54
C ARG A 6 15.64 -10.24 15.81
N ILE A 7 16.70 -9.45 15.67
CA ILE A 7 17.42 -8.90 16.83
C ILE A 7 16.56 -7.79 17.46
N TYR A 8 15.99 -6.88 16.66
CA TYR A 8 15.18 -5.77 17.18
C TYR A 8 13.89 -6.23 17.88
N LYS A 9 13.19 -7.24 17.35
CA LYS A 9 11.99 -7.80 18.01
C LYS A 9 12.29 -8.40 19.39
N LYS A 10 13.54 -8.78 19.67
CA LYS A 10 13.95 -9.40 20.94
C LYS A 10 14.29 -8.38 22.04
N PHE A 11 14.65 -7.14 21.67
CA PHE A 11 15.06 -6.09 22.62
C PHE A 11 14.06 -4.92 22.72
N GLY A 12 13.03 -4.89 21.86
CA GLY A 12 12.03 -3.82 21.83
C GLY A 12 12.61 -2.46 21.41
N THR A 13 11.77 -1.42 21.47
CA THR A 13 12.14 -0.02 21.17
C THR A 13 13.32 0.48 22.02
N ALA A 14 13.47 -0.05 23.25
CA ALA A 14 14.62 0.22 24.10
C ALA A 14 15.97 -0.20 23.46
N GLY A 15 15.99 -1.29 22.69
CA GLY A 15 17.18 -1.75 21.98
C GLY A 15 17.64 -0.79 20.88
N ILE A 16 16.70 -0.07 20.25
CA ILE A 16 16.98 0.93 19.20
C ILE A 16 17.72 2.14 19.79
N ILE A 17 17.55 2.44 21.07
CA ILE A 17 18.20 3.58 21.72
C ILE A 17 19.50 3.16 22.42
N ILE A 18 19.46 2.06 23.18
CA ILE A 18 20.59 1.63 24.01
C ILE A 18 21.80 1.22 23.15
N TYR A 19 21.57 0.48 22.06
CA TYR A 19 22.67 -0.04 21.26
C TYR A 19 23.46 1.07 20.53
N PRO A 20 22.81 2.02 19.85
CA PRO A 20 23.53 3.16 19.29
C PRO A 20 24.23 3.98 20.38
N LEU A 21 23.61 4.21 21.54
CA LEU A 21 24.23 4.97 22.63
C LEU A 21 25.54 4.33 23.12
N LEU A 22 25.60 2.99 23.21
CA LEU A 22 26.84 2.26 23.50
C LEU A 22 27.89 2.45 22.40
N ILE A 23 27.49 2.38 21.12
CA ILE A 23 28.40 2.61 19.99
C ILE A 23 28.95 4.04 20.02
N ALA A 24 28.09 5.04 20.19
CA ALA A 24 28.50 6.44 20.30
C ALA A 24 29.50 6.63 21.44
N THR A 25 29.25 6.03 22.60
CA THR A 25 30.16 6.07 23.75
C THR A 25 31.53 5.49 23.39
N ILE A 26 31.57 4.34 22.71
CA ILE A 26 32.82 3.71 22.27
C ILE A 26 33.57 4.60 21.26
N LEU A 27 32.86 5.17 20.29
CA LEU A 27 33.46 6.06 19.27
C LEU A 27 34.02 7.33 19.91
N ILE A 28 33.25 7.98 20.79
CA ILE A 28 33.69 9.17 21.53
C ILE A 28 34.94 8.85 22.35
N LEU A 29 34.94 7.74 23.10
CA LEU A 29 36.13 7.33 23.87
C LEU A 29 37.34 7.07 22.96
N PHE A 30 37.13 6.42 21.82
CA PHE A 30 38.18 6.16 20.84
C PHE A 30 38.82 7.45 20.31
N PHE A 31 38.01 8.42 19.86
CA PHE A 31 38.53 9.71 19.39
C PHE A 31 39.18 10.53 20.51
N SER A 32 38.66 10.43 21.74
CA SER A 32 39.27 11.08 22.92
C SER A 32 40.70 10.60 23.16
N ILE A 33 40.95 9.29 23.04
CA ILE A 33 42.29 8.69 23.15
C ILE A 33 43.20 9.20 22.00
N ILE A 34 42.66 9.30 20.78
CA ILE A 34 43.41 9.82 19.63
C ILE A 34 43.85 11.27 19.88
N TYR A 35 42.96 12.12 20.38
CA TYR A 35 43.31 13.51 20.70
C TYR A 35 44.31 13.60 21.85
N GLN A 36 44.25 12.73 22.85
CA GLN A 36 45.25 12.73 23.92
C GLN A 36 46.67 12.45 23.39
N TYR A 37 46.80 11.64 22.34
CA TYR A 37 48.10 11.26 21.79
C TYR A 37 48.67 12.40 20.94
N GLN A 38 49.77 13.03 21.37
CA GLN A 38 50.42 14.13 20.66
C GLN A 38 51.35 13.61 19.55
N LEU A 39 50.96 13.80 18.30
CA LEU A 39 51.81 13.51 17.15
C LEU A 39 52.82 14.65 16.98
N PHE A 40 54.11 14.31 16.93
CA PHE A 40 55.22 15.24 16.68
C PHE A 40 55.37 16.37 17.72
N GLY A 41 54.90 16.15 18.96
CA GLY A 41 54.98 17.13 20.04
C GLY A 41 54.06 18.35 19.87
N VAL A 42 53.14 18.29 18.89
CA VAL A 42 52.12 19.33 18.69
C VAL A 42 50.88 18.97 19.53
N PRO A 43 50.35 19.87 20.37
CA PRO A 43 49.10 19.62 21.07
C PRO A 43 47.97 19.47 20.06
N SER A 44 47.11 18.49 20.29
CA SER A 44 46.02 18.14 19.37
C SER A 44 44.87 19.16 19.37
N ILE A 45 44.54 19.69 20.55
CA ILE A 45 43.56 20.75 20.75
C ILE A 45 44.17 21.89 21.55
N LYS A 46 43.61 23.08 21.36
CA LYS A 46 43.97 24.28 22.11
C LYS A 46 42.71 24.96 22.62
N THR A 47 42.76 25.41 23.87
CA THR A 47 41.71 26.21 24.51
C THR A 47 41.84 27.69 24.16
N THR A 48 40.73 28.43 24.21
CA THR A 48 40.72 29.90 24.16
C THR A 48 41.54 30.55 25.29
N ASN A 49 41.67 29.87 26.43
CA ASN A 49 42.44 30.36 27.57
C ASN A 49 43.87 29.80 27.56
N TYR A 50 44.84 30.63 27.16
CA TYR A 50 46.23 30.22 26.90
C TYR A 50 46.97 29.61 28.12
N ASN A 51 46.46 29.77 29.33
CA ASN A 51 47.13 29.36 30.57
C ASN A 51 46.58 28.07 31.21
N SER A 52 45.56 27.42 30.64
CA SER A 52 45.02 26.18 31.23
C SER A 52 45.67 24.93 30.64
N THR A 53 46.15 24.05 31.51
CA THR A 53 46.55 22.68 31.16
C THR A 53 45.32 21.86 30.77
N ILE A 54 45.40 21.15 29.65
CA ILE A 54 44.30 20.33 29.13
C ILE A 54 44.40 18.93 29.75
N GLY A 55 43.41 18.56 30.57
CA GLY A 55 43.26 17.23 31.15
C GLY A 55 42.60 16.22 30.22
N TRP A 56 42.51 14.96 30.69
CA TRP A 56 41.82 13.87 29.98
C TRP A 56 40.34 14.17 29.73
N THR A 57 39.67 14.77 30.71
CA THR A 57 38.24 15.10 30.67
C THR A 57 37.90 16.09 29.57
N GLU A 58 38.82 16.96 29.21
CA GLU A 58 38.69 17.98 28.18
C GLU A 58 38.78 17.37 26.79
N TYR A 59 39.61 16.34 26.58
CA TYR A 59 39.62 15.56 25.34
C TYR A 59 38.32 14.78 25.17
N LEU A 60 37.79 14.21 26.27
CA LEU A 60 36.49 13.53 26.26
C LEU A 60 35.35 14.48 25.91
N TYR A 61 35.34 15.65 26.56
CA TYR A 61 34.37 16.71 26.27
C TYR A 61 34.48 17.16 24.82
N PHE A 62 35.68 17.47 24.33
CA PHE A 62 35.91 17.90 22.96
C PHE A 62 35.39 16.87 21.94
N SER A 63 35.79 15.60 22.10
CA SER A 63 35.34 14.47 21.28
C SER A 63 33.81 14.37 21.27
N ALA A 64 33.17 14.40 22.44
CA ALA A 64 31.71 14.38 22.52
C ALA A 64 31.08 15.56 21.74
N THR A 65 31.59 16.77 21.93
CA THR A 65 31.04 17.95 21.23
C THR A 65 31.26 17.90 19.71
N ALA A 66 32.40 17.37 19.26
CA ALA A 66 32.69 17.15 17.86
C ALA A 66 31.76 16.08 17.26
N PHE A 67 31.69 14.89 17.86
CA PHE A 67 30.82 13.81 17.42
C PHE A 67 29.35 14.24 17.33
N PHE A 68 28.87 15.02 18.30
CA PHE A 68 27.51 15.56 18.31
C PHE A 68 27.34 16.83 17.45
N SER A 69 28.39 17.29 16.76
CA SER A 69 28.41 18.53 15.96
C SER A 69 27.92 19.76 16.75
N SER A 70 28.17 19.78 18.06
CA SER A 70 27.72 20.78 19.03
C SER A 70 28.87 21.67 19.51
N SER A 71 29.69 22.16 18.58
CA SER A 71 30.89 22.93 18.93
C SER A 71 30.54 24.23 19.67
N PHE A 72 30.98 24.34 20.94
CA PHE A 72 30.81 25.53 21.77
C PHE A 72 31.91 26.59 21.54
N GLY A 73 32.92 26.29 20.74
CA GLY A 73 34.03 27.21 20.43
C GLY A 73 35.10 27.33 21.52
N ASP A 74 35.03 26.52 22.59
CA ASP A 74 36.00 26.55 23.69
C ASP A 74 37.35 25.92 23.32
N TYR A 75 37.33 24.96 22.38
CA TYR A 75 38.48 24.18 21.95
C TYR A 75 38.60 24.18 20.43
N PHE A 76 39.83 24.30 19.93
CA PHE A 76 40.14 24.28 18.51
C PHE A 76 41.16 23.19 18.19
N PRO A 77 40.89 22.32 17.19
CA PRO A 77 41.86 21.34 16.75
C PRO A 77 42.99 22.01 15.94
N LEU A 78 44.20 21.50 16.11
CA LEU A 78 45.42 21.99 15.45
C LEU A 78 45.97 20.98 14.47
N GLY A 79 46.65 21.46 13.42
CA GLY A 79 47.36 20.60 12.45
C GLY A 79 46.50 19.47 11.88
N ILE A 80 47.02 18.24 11.95
CA ILE A 80 46.35 17.03 11.42
C ILE A 80 45.03 16.71 12.14
N TYR A 81 44.88 17.12 13.40
CA TYR A 81 43.67 16.86 14.19
C TYR A 81 42.45 17.58 13.65
N ARG A 82 42.61 18.63 12.83
CA ARG A 82 41.49 19.24 12.10
C ARG A 82 40.79 18.25 11.16
N LEU A 83 41.57 17.41 10.48
CA LEU A 83 41.04 16.36 9.60
C LEU A 83 40.39 15.24 10.43
N ILE A 84 40.97 14.91 11.57
CA ILE A 84 40.41 13.92 12.51
C ILE A 84 39.06 14.40 13.03
N THR A 85 38.96 15.66 13.49
CA THR A 85 37.69 16.27 13.93
C THR A 85 36.67 16.34 12.81
N LEU A 86 37.09 16.68 11.58
CA LEU A 86 36.17 16.65 10.44
C LEU A 86 35.62 15.23 10.20
N LEU A 87 36.48 14.21 10.23
CA LEU A 87 36.07 12.82 10.07
C LEU A 87 35.15 12.35 11.20
N GLU A 88 35.46 12.72 12.44
CA GLU A 88 34.61 12.45 13.61
C GLU A 88 33.22 13.09 13.46
N ASN A 89 33.14 14.37 13.07
CA ASN A 89 31.87 15.04 12.82
C ASN A 89 31.07 14.33 11.73
N VAL A 90 31.72 13.94 10.63
CA VAL A 90 31.07 13.20 9.54
C VAL A 90 30.54 11.86 10.02
N LEU A 91 31.31 11.10 10.81
CA LEU A 91 30.86 9.85 11.41
C LEU A 91 29.69 10.06 12.37
N GLY A 92 29.71 11.13 13.16
CA GLY A 92 28.61 11.52 14.03
C GLY A 92 27.32 11.79 13.24
N LEU A 93 27.41 12.56 12.15
CA LEU A 93 26.27 12.82 11.26
C LEU A 93 25.73 11.53 10.63
N PHE A 94 26.59 10.65 10.14
CA PHE A 94 26.17 9.35 9.62
C PHE A 94 25.48 8.51 10.70
N PHE A 95 26.03 8.50 11.91
CA PHE A 95 25.46 7.79 13.04
C PHE A 95 24.05 8.30 13.38
N PHE A 96 23.85 9.62 13.44
CA PHE A 96 22.52 10.22 13.64
C PHE A 96 21.53 9.89 12.53
N ALA A 97 21.95 10.02 11.28
CA ALA A 97 21.12 9.69 10.13
C ALA A 97 20.65 8.22 10.19
N ASN A 98 21.52 7.31 10.63
CA ASN A 98 21.17 5.90 10.83
C ASN A 98 20.15 5.70 11.96
N ILE A 99 20.32 6.35 13.12
CA ILE A 99 19.33 6.27 14.21
C ILE A 99 17.96 6.78 13.75
N VAL A 100 17.92 7.95 13.13
CA VAL A 100 16.68 8.55 12.62
C VAL A 100 16.03 7.61 11.60
N GLY A 101 16.81 7.07 10.67
CA GLY A 101 16.32 6.09 9.69
C GLY A 101 15.75 4.83 10.33
N LEU A 102 16.38 4.31 11.39
CA LEU A 102 15.88 3.15 12.14
C LEU A 102 14.56 3.46 12.85
N ILE A 103 14.44 4.61 13.53
CA ILE A 103 13.21 5.04 14.21
C ILE A 103 12.06 5.17 13.19
N PHE A 104 12.29 5.85 12.06
CA PHE A 104 11.26 5.97 11.02
C PHE A 104 10.89 4.63 10.38
N SER A 105 11.85 3.71 10.25
CA SER A 105 11.56 2.36 9.75
C SER A 105 10.66 1.58 10.71
N ASP A 106 10.88 1.72 12.02
CA ASP A 106 10.07 1.03 13.05
C ASP A 106 8.65 1.60 13.08
N LEU A 107 8.52 2.94 13.13
CA LEU A 107 7.22 3.62 13.05
C LEU A 107 6.45 3.28 11.78
N ARG A 108 7.14 3.14 10.65
CA ARG A 108 6.52 2.72 9.38
C ARG A 108 6.01 1.28 9.46
N ASP A 109 6.80 0.37 10.03
CA ASP A 109 6.42 -1.03 10.17
C ASP A 109 5.21 -1.18 11.12
N GLU A 110 5.19 -0.44 12.24
CA GLU A 110 4.04 -0.35 13.15
C GLU A 110 2.81 0.20 12.44
N ALA A 111 2.92 1.35 11.77
CA ALA A 111 1.80 1.92 11.00
C ALA A 111 1.29 0.96 9.92
N LYS A 112 2.20 0.20 9.28
CA LYS A 112 1.82 -0.82 8.30
C LYS A 112 1.02 -1.95 8.94
N GLU A 113 1.47 -2.47 10.09
CA GLU A 113 0.83 -3.59 10.77
C GLU A 113 -0.50 -3.19 11.45
N GLU A 114 -0.55 -2.02 12.08
CA GLU A 114 -1.72 -1.57 12.86
C GLU A 114 -2.79 -0.87 12.02
N ILE A 115 -2.40 -0.13 10.98
CA ILE A 115 -3.33 0.73 10.23
C ILE A 115 -3.54 0.18 8.82
N TRP A 116 -2.45 -0.09 8.09
CA TRP A 116 -2.55 -0.43 6.68
C TRP A 116 -3.14 -1.82 6.42
N ILE A 117 -2.69 -2.84 7.14
CA ILE A 117 -3.19 -4.22 6.95
C ILE A 117 -4.69 -4.31 7.26
N PRO A 118 -5.21 -3.81 8.40
CA PRO A 118 -6.64 -3.88 8.68
C PRO A 118 -7.51 -3.11 7.67
N LEU A 119 -7.03 -1.97 7.18
CA LEU A 119 -7.74 -1.20 6.14
C LEU A 119 -7.73 -1.92 4.80
N LYS A 120 -6.61 -2.53 4.40
CA LYS A 120 -6.51 -3.35 3.20
C LYS A 120 -7.43 -4.58 3.27
N ASP A 121 -7.47 -5.26 4.41
CA ASP A 121 -8.37 -6.41 4.62
C ASP A 121 -9.84 -5.99 4.59
N LYS A 122 -10.16 -4.84 5.21
CA LYS A 122 -11.51 -4.26 5.15
C LYS A 122 -11.90 -3.91 3.71
N ALA A 123 -11.01 -3.28 2.96
CA ALA A 123 -11.21 -2.93 1.56
C ALA A 123 -11.51 -4.17 0.71
N TYR A 124 -10.73 -5.25 0.87
CA TYR A 124 -10.99 -6.48 0.14
C TYR A 124 -12.29 -7.17 0.53
N LYS A 125 -12.65 -7.20 1.82
CA LYS A 125 -13.94 -7.76 2.25
C LYS A 125 -15.14 -6.99 1.68
N GLU A 126 -15.05 -5.66 1.67
CA GLU A 126 -16.11 -4.80 1.11
C GLU A 126 -16.19 -4.98 -0.41
N LEU A 127 -15.05 -5.08 -1.09
CA LEU A 127 -14.98 -5.41 -2.52
C LEU A 127 -15.58 -6.79 -2.83
N GLU A 128 -15.19 -7.84 -2.10
CA GLU A 128 -15.72 -9.20 -2.29
C GLU A 128 -17.25 -9.24 -2.12
N PHE A 129 -17.77 -8.57 -1.09
CA PHE A 129 -19.20 -8.47 -0.83
C PHE A 129 -19.96 -7.83 -2.01
N GLU A 130 -19.45 -6.71 -2.54
CA GLU A 130 -20.11 -6.02 -3.64
C GLU A 130 -19.92 -6.73 -4.99
N LEU A 131 -18.80 -7.43 -5.20
CA LEU A 131 -18.61 -8.34 -6.36
C LEU A 131 -19.61 -9.50 -6.32
N ASP A 132 -19.82 -10.12 -5.15
CA ASP A 132 -20.80 -11.21 -4.98
C ASP A 132 -22.22 -10.72 -5.23
N ARG A 133 -22.56 -9.53 -4.72
CA ARG A 133 -23.85 -8.89 -4.94
C ARG A 133 -24.06 -8.57 -6.42
N LEU A 134 -23.07 -7.98 -7.08
CA LEU A 134 -23.14 -7.68 -8.52
C LEU A 134 -23.28 -8.97 -9.34
N LYS A 135 -22.49 -10.00 -9.06
CA LYS A 135 -22.57 -11.29 -9.74
C LYS A 135 -23.94 -11.94 -9.57
N THR A 136 -24.50 -11.90 -8.36
CA THR A 136 -25.84 -12.42 -8.07
C THR A 136 -26.91 -11.65 -8.84
N ASN A 137 -26.79 -10.32 -8.88
CA ASN A 137 -27.69 -9.47 -9.63
C ASN A 137 -27.63 -9.75 -11.15
N ILE A 138 -26.44 -9.87 -11.72
CA ILE A 138 -26.26 -10.21 -13.15
C ILE A 138 -26.85 -11.60 -13.44
N ASN A 139 -26.56 -12.58 -12.61
CA ASN A 139 -27.12 -13.92 -12.76
C ASN A 139 -28.65 -13.91 -12.71
N SER A 140 -29.25 -13.07 -11.85
CA SER A 140 -30.72 -12.90 -11.82
C SER A 140 -31.28 -12.31 -13.13
N VAL A 141 -30.58 -11.34 -13.72
CA VAL A 141 -30.92 -10.73 -15.02
C VAL A 141 -30.84 -11.74 -16.15
N LEU A 142 -29.77 -12.55 -16.15
CA LEU A 142 -29.57 -13.63 -17.11
C LEU A 142 -30.51 -14.83 -16.86
N GLY A 143 -31.27 -14.82 -15.77
CA GLY A 143 -32.12 -15.92 -15.35
C GLY A 143 -31.35 -17.19 -14.96
N ILE A 144 -30.07 -17.05 -14.63
CA ILE A 144 -29.18 -18.08 -14.10
C ILE A 144 -29.42 -18.16 -12.60
N TYR A 145 -30.32 -19.05 -12.17
CA TYR A 145 -30.51 -19.34 -10.76
C TYR A 145 -29.50 -20.41 -10.32
N LYS A 146 -28.84 -20.20 -9.17
CA LYS A 146 -28.10 -21.26 -8.49
C LYS A 146 -29.09 -22.37 -8.11
N ILE A 147 -29.16 -23.44 -8.88
CA ILE A 147 -29.71 -24.71 -8.41
C ILE A 147 -28.58 -25.37 -7.62
N SER A 148 -28.59 -25.24 -6.30
CA SER A 148 -27.72 -26.07 -5.45
C SER A 148 -28.18 -27.51 -5.60
N ASP A 149 -27.30 -28.42 -6.04
CA ASP A 149 -27.55 -29.82 -5.78
C ASP A 149 -27.48 -30.08 -4.26
N GLU A 150 -28.09 -31.19 -3.81
CA GLU A 150 -28.13 -31.58 -2.39
C GLU A 150 -26.73 -31.81 -1.78
N ASN A 151 -25.66 -31.73 -2.59
CA ASN A 151 -24.28 -31.96 -2.21
C ASN A 151 -23.41 -30.70 -2.18
N GLY A 152 -23.98 -29.51 -2.40
CA GLY A 152 -23.23 -28.24 -2.31
C GLY A 152 -22.15 -28.05 -3.38
N SER A 153 -22.22 -28.80 -4.49
CA SER A 153 -21.28 -28.67 -5.59
C SER A 153 -21.70 -27.53 -6.51
N TYR A 154 -20.91 -26.45 -6.54
CA TYR A 154 -21.08 -25.34 -7.48
C TYR A 154 -20.74 -25.81 -8.90
N LEU A 155 -21.71 -26.42 -9.57
CA LEU A 155 -21.55 -26.83 -10.96
C LEU A 155 -21.54 -25.60 -11.87
N SER A 156 -20.35 -25.23 -12.31
CA SER A 156 -20.04 -24.44 -13.51
C SER A 156 -20.58 -25.06 -14.82
N LYS A 157 -21.49 -26.04 -14.75
CA LYS A 157 -22.01 -26.80 -15.91
C LYS A 157 -23.12 -26.10 -16.69
N GLN A 158 -23.76 -25.04 -16.18
CA GLN A 158 -24.92 -24.46 -16.87
C GLN A 158 -24.61 -23.46 -18.00
N TYR A 159 -23.38 -22.96 -18.15
CA TYR A 159 -23.07 -22.10 -19.31
C TYR A 159 -23.16 -22.83 -20.66
N LYS A 160 -23.09 -24.17 -20.68
CA LYS A 160 -23.09 -24.95 -21.94
C LYS A 160 -24.49 -25.25 -22.51
N ASP A 161 -25.52 -25.26 -21.67
CA ASP A 161 -26.88 -25.68 -22.08
C ASP A 161 -27.85 -24.50 -22.26
N ILE A 162 -27.39 -23.27 -22.02
CA ILE A 162 -28.17 -22.07 -22.27
C ILE A 162 -27.83 -21.57 -23.68
N THR A 163 -28.76 -21.72 -24.62
CA THR A 163 -28.63 -21.15 -25.96
C THR A 163 -28.83 -19.62 -25.91
N PRO A 164 -28.07 -18.84 -26.69
CA PRO A 164 -28.20 -17.37 -26.74
C PRO A 164 -29.66 -16.88 -26.91
N GLN A 165 -30.46 -17.62 -27.68
CA GLN A 165 -31.87 -17.33 -27.94
C GLN A 165 -32.78 -17.41 -26.69
N ASN A 166 -32.49 -18.29 -25.72
CA ASN A 166 -33.27 -18.37 -24.49
C ASN A 166 -32.89 -17.27 -23.48
N ILE A 167 -31.63 -16.80 -23.52
CA ILE A 167 -31.19 -15.66 -22.71
C ILE A 167 -31.78 -14.38 -23.26
N SER A 168 -31.74 -14.15 -24.58
CA SER A 168 -32.21 -12.90 -25.16
C SER A 168 -33.71 -12.66 -24.91
N LEU A 169 -34.54 -13.69 -24.97
CA LEU A 169 -35.98 -13.61 -24.65
C LEU A 169 -36.24 -13.20 -23.19
N LYS A 170 -35.54 -13.82 -22.24
CA LYS A 170 -35.71 -13.53 -20.82
C LYS A 170 -35.11 -12.18 -20.44
N LEU A 171 -33.96 -11.84 -21.01
CA LEU A 171 -33.32 -10.54 -20.89
C LEU A 171 -34.24 -9.43 -21.40
N LYS A 172 -34.93 -9.66 -22.53
CA LYS A 172 -35.92 -8.75 -23.12
C LYS A 172 -37.11 -8.53 -22.19
N GLU A 173 -37.74 -9.59 -21.69
CA GLU A 173 -38.83 -9.47 -20.70
C GLU A 173 -38.38 -8.73 -19.43
N THR A 174 -37.17 -9.02 -18.97
CA THR A 174 -36.60 -8.51 -17.72
C THR A 174 -36.22 -7.03 -17.84
N LEU A 175 -35.58 -6.61 -18.93
CA LEU A 175 -35.20 -5.21 -19.21
C LEU A 175 -36.42 -4.33 -19.49
N LEU A 176 -37.43 -4.84 -20.21
CA LEU A 176 -38.68 -4.12 -20.48
C LEU A 176 -39.52 -3.85 -19.22
N SER A 177 -39.30 -4.60 -18.14
CA SER A 177 -39.96 -4.35 -16.84
C SER A 177 -39.46 -3.08 -16.11
N GLY A 178 -38.39 -2.44 -16.61
CA GLY A 178 -37.93 -1.12 -16.17
C GLY A 178 -37.20 -1.05 -14.82
N ASN A 179 -37.15 -2.14 -14.06
CA ASN A 179 -36.52 -2.17 -12.73
C ASN A 179 -34.98 -2.29 -12.76
N TYR A 180 -34.39 -2.69 -13.88
CA TYR A 180 -32.97 -3.08 -13.93
C TYR A 180 -32.00 -1.96 -14.33
N GLY A 181 -32.46 -0.85 -14.94
CA GLY A 181 -31.61 0.34 -15.12
C GLY A 181 -31.06 0.85 -13.79
N ASN A 182 -31.90 0.84 -12.74
CA ASN A 182 -31.48 1.18 -11.38
C ASN A 182 -30.43 0.21 -10.82
N LEU A 183 -30.42 -1.05 -11.24
CA LEU A 183 -29.46 -2.04 -10.76
C LEU A 183 -28.06 -1.72 -11.27
N PHE A 184 -27.93 -1.42 -12.56
CA PHE A 184 -26.63 -1.08 -13.16
C PHE A 184 -26.13 0.29 -12.72
N LYS A 185 -27.03 1.27 -12.64
CA LYS A 185 -26.72 2.59 -12.09
C LYS A 185 -26.22 2.49 -10.63
N ASN A 186 -26.96 1.79 -9.77
CA ASN A 186 -26.55 1.60 -8.37
C ASN A 186 -25.24 0.81 -8.28
N GLY A 187 -25.04 -0.21 -9.13
CA GLY A 187 -23.78 -0.95 -9.21
C GLY A 187 -22.61 -0.02 -9.56
N ASN A 188 -22.76 0.80 -10.59
CA ASN A 188 -21.74 1.76 -11.00
C ASN A 188 -21.39 2.76 -9.89
N GLU A 189 -22.40 3.31 -9.20
CA GLU A 189 -22.20 4.21 -8.06
C GLU A 189 -21.45 3.53 -6.91
N ILE A 190 -21.83 2.29 -6.55
CA ILE A 190 -21.16 1.51 -5.50
C ILE A 190 -19.69 1.24 -5.84
N PHE A 191 -19.40 0.79 -7.07
CA PHE A 191 -18.02 0.48 -7.45
C PHE A 191 -17.16 1.75 -7.50
N LYS A 192 -17.73 2.85 -7.99
CA LYS A 192 -17.08 4.17 -7.95
C LYS A 192 -16.75 4.59 -6.51
N ASP A 193 -17.69 4.41 -5.58
CA ASP A 193 -17.47 4.73 -4.17
C ASP A 193 -16.38 3.84 -3.55
N ILE A 194 -16.39 2.53 -3.82
CA ILE A 194 -15.34 1.59 -3.39
C ILE A 194 -13.99 2.00 -3.95
N HIS A 195 -13.93 2.34 -5.23
CA HIS A 195 -12.71 2.72 -5.92
C HIS A 195 -12.15 4.03 -5.32
N VAL A 196 -12.96 5.07 -5.16
CA VAL A 196 -12.52 6.33 -4.53
C VAL A 196 -12.06 6.11 -3.09
N LYS A 197 -12.81 5.31 -2.32
CA LYS A 197 -12.53 5.08 -0.90
C LYS A 197 -11.30 4.22 -0.66
N TYR A 198 -11.00 3.28 -1.56
CA TYR A 198 -10.00 2.23 -1.32
C TYR A 198 -8.92 2.08 -2.41
N GLN A 199 -8.84 2.97 -3.40
CA GLN A 199 -7.83 2.92 -4.48
C GLN A 199 -6.39 2.70 -3.98
N GLU A 200 -6.02 3.31 -2.85
CA GLU A 200 -4.66 3.24 -2.32
C GLU A 200 -4.32 1.84 -1.76
N TYR A 201 -5.33 1.07 -1.37
CA TYR A 201 -5.15 -0.25 -0.75
C TYR A 201 -5.22 -1.40 -1.75
N PHE A 202 -5.85 -1.16 -2.92
CA PHE A 202 -5.93 -2.12 -3.99
C PHE A 202 -4.62 -2.21 -4.77
N GLU A 203 -4.42 -3.38 -5.38
CA GLU A 203 -3.30 -3.56 -6.28
C GLU A 203 -3.63 -2.99 -7.66
N PRO A 204 -2.61 -2.61 -8.45
CA PRO A 204 -2.82 -2.02 -9.76
C PRO A 204 -3.68 -2.91 -10.69
N GLU A 205 -3.49 -4.23 -10.62
CA GLU A 205 -4.27 -5.18 -11.43
C GLU A 205 -5.74 -5.21 -11.01
N ILE A 206 -6.03 -5.27 -9.70
CA ILE A 206 -7.41 -5.24 -9.18
C ILE A 206 -8.07 -3.89 -9.51
N THR A 207 -7.33 -2.79 -9.37
CA THR A 207 -7.79 -1.44 -9.71
C THR A 207 -8.13 -1.32 -11.19
N ALA A 208 -7.30 -1.86 -12.07
CA ALA A 208 -7.57 -1.90 -13.51
C ALA A 208 -8.85 -2.68 -13.82
N ILE A 209 -9.06 -3.84 -13.17
CA ILE A 209 -10.28 -4.64 -13.38
C ILE A 209 -11.53 -3.92 -12.84
N ILE A 210 -11.46 -3.27 -11.67
CA ILE A 210 -12.57 -2.46 -11.14
C ILE A 210 -12.95 -1.35 -12.12
N ASN A 211 -11.97 -0.66 -12.72
CA ASN A 211 -12.23 0.35 -13.74
C ASN A 211 -12.96 -0.21 -14.97
N GLU A 212 -12.61 -1.42 -15.41
CA GLU A 212 -13.32 -2.06 -16.52
C GLU A 212 -14.76 -2.47 -16.13
N ILE A 213 -14.99 -2.91 -14.89
CA ILE A 213 -16.34 -3.16 -14.36
C ILE A 213 -17.16 -1.87 -14.36
N GLU A 214 -16.64 -0.78 -13.78
CA GLU A 214 -17.32 0.53 -13.75
C GLU A 214 -17.66 1.03 -15.16
N ARG A 215 -16.69 0.96 -16.07
CA ARG A 215 -16.86 1.39 -17.46
C ARG A 215 -17.94 0.58 -18.16
N THR A 216 -17.93 -0.75 -17.97
CA THR A 216 -18.91 -1.64 -18.60
C THR A 216 -20.31 -1.43 -18.02
N LEU A 217 -20.44 -1.24 -16.71
CA LEU A 217 -21.71 -0.91 -16.07
C LEU A 217 -22.28 0.42 -16.56
N ARG A 218 -21.43 1.44 -16.75
CA ARG A 218 -21.84 2.73 -17.30
C ARG A 218 -22.36 2.60 -18.73
N TYR A 219 -21.68 1.82 -19.58
CA TYR A 219 -22.16 1.60 -20.95
C TYR A 219 -23.53 0.92 -20.97
N ILE A 220 -23.73 -0.12 -20.15
CA ILE A 220 -25.03 -0.77 -20.03
C ILE A 220 -26.12 0.22 -19.57
N ASP A 221 -25.83 1.09 -18.60
CA ASP A 221 -26.79 2.09 -18.11
C ASP A 221 -27.13 3.15 -19.17
N GLU A 222 -26.13 3.63 -19.92
CA GLU A 222 -26.30 4.56 -21.04
C GLU A 222 -27.16 3.95 -22.14
N ASP A 223 -26.87 2.71 -22.54
CA ASP A 223 -27.61 1.96 -23.57
C ASP A 223 -29.07 1.72 -23.17
N ILE A 224 -29.32 1.32 -21.92
CA ILE A 224 -30.68 1.14 -21.41
C ILE A 224 -31.43 2.49 -21.36
N SER A 225 -30.77 3.55 -20.91
CA SER A 225 -31.38 4.87 -20.76
C SER A 225 -31.77 5.49 -22.11
N LEU A 226 -30.89 5.42 -23.11
CA LEU A 226 -31.15 5.92 -24.47
C LEU A 226 -32.34 5.22 -25.13
N ASN A 227 -32.55 3.94 -24.85
CA ASN A 227 -33.67 3.18 -25.38
C ASN A 227 -34.98 3.38 -24.60
N LYS A 228 -34.91 3.82 -23.34
CA LYS A 228 -36.11 4.22 -22.58
C LYS A 228 -36.72 5.53 -23.10
N ASP A 229 -35.88 6.47 -23.52
CA ASP A 229 -36.31 7.78 -24.03
C ASP A 229 -36.80 7.71 -25.49
N ARG A 230 -36.29 6.75 -26.27
CA ARG A 230 -36.77 6.45 -27.62
C ARG A 230 -37.97 5.50 -27.52
N ASN A 231 -39.20 6.04 -27.58
CA ASN A 231 -40.44 5.25 -27.67
C ASN A 231 -40.26 4.05 -28.63
N ILE A 232 -40.14 2.85 -28.05
CA ILE A 232 -39.68 1.57 -28.65
C ILE A 232 -40.70 1.04 -29.68
N LYS A 233 -40.96 1.79 -30.75
CA LYS A 233 -41.93 1.41 -31.80
C LYS A 233 -41.34 1.36 -33.19
N GLN A 234 -40.07 1.67 -33.36
CA GLN A 234 -39.45 1.66 -34.69
C GLN A 234 -38.09 0.95 -34.65
N ILE A 235 -38.10 -0.24 -35.27
CA ILE A 235 -36.99 -1.11 -35.70
C ILE A 235 -36.69 -2.31 -34.75
N PRO A 236 -37.25 -3.49 -35.06
CA PRO A 236 -36.96 -4.74 -34.35
C PRO A 236 -35.49 -5.21 -34.40
N GLN A 237 -34.77 -4.88 -35.48
CA GLN A 237 -33.36 -5.27 -35.65
C GLN A 237 -32.41 -4.54 -34.68
N SER A 238 -32.70 -3.28 -34.32
CA SER A 238 -31.88 -2.53 -33.36
C SER A 238 -32.09 -2.99 -31.91
N GLU A 239 -33.22 -3.63 -31.61
CA GLU A 239 -33.46 -4.19 -30.27
C GLU A 239 -32.64 -5.46 -30.05
N GLU A 240 -32.61 -6.38 -31.03
CA GLU A 240 -31.83 -7.62 -30.91
C GLU A 240 -30.33 -7.33 -30.77
N GLU A 241 -29.79 -6.42 -31.58
CA GLU A 241 -28.39 -5.99 -31.49
C GLU A 241 -28.05 -5.39 -30.12
N LEU A 242 -28.93 -4.53 -29.59
CA LEU A 242 -28.78 -3.96 -28.24
C LEU A 242 -28.77 -5.03 -27.15
N PHE A 243 -29.67 -6.02 -27.23
CA PHE A 243 -29.74 -7.09 -26.23
C PHE A 243 -28.50 -7.99 -26.27
N GLU A 244 -27.98 -8.29 -27.46
CA GLU A 244 -26.72 -9.03 -27.61
C GLU A 244 -25.52 -8.25 -27.06
N GLU A 245 -25.48 -6.93 -27.26
CA GLU A 245 -24.43 -6.06 -26.70
C GLU A 245 -24.49 -5.99 -25.17
N ILE A 246 -25.69 -5.82 -24.59
CA ILE A 246 -25.88 -5.87 -23.13
C ILE A 246 -25.46 -7.24 -22.60
N LEU A 247 -25.84 -8.33 -23.26
CA LEU A 247 -25.49 -9.69 -22.86
C LEU A 247 -23.96 -9.90 -22.85
N ASP A 248 -23.26 -9.49 -23.91
CA ASP A 248 -21.81 -9.57 -24.01
C ASP A 248 -21.13 -8.77 -22.88
N ASN A 249 -21.63 -7.56 -22.59
CA ASN A 249 -21.13 -6.72 -21.51
C ASN A 249 -21.38 -7.32 -20.12
N LEU A 250 -22.53 -7.97 -19.89
CA LEU A 250 -22.79 -8.72 -18.66
C LEU A 250 -21.83 -9.89 -18.47
N ILE A 251 -21.55 -10.63 -19.55
CA ILE A 251 -20.59 -11.75 -19.52
C ILE A 251 -19.18 -11.24 -19.23
N LYS A 252 -18.76 -10.12 -19.84
CA LYS A 252 -17.46 -9.47 -19.53
C LYS A 252 -17.34 -9.13 -18.05
N ILE A 253 -18.38 -8.55 -17.44
CA ILE A 253 -18.37 -8.22 -16.02
C ILE A 253 -18.19 -9.48 -15.16
N VAL A 254 -18.90 -10.57 -15.48
CA VAL A 254 -18.72 -11.84 -14.74
C VAL A 254 -17.28 -12.37 -14.86
N ASN A 255 -16.68 -12.31 -16.05
CA ASN A 255 -15.29 -12.72 -16.25
C ASN A 255 -14.30 -11.84 -15.49
N TYR A 256 -14.56 -10.52 -15.40
CA TYR A 256 -13.77 -9.60 -14.58
C TYR A 256 -13.87 -9.93 -13.09
N ILE A 257 -15.09 -10.21 -12.59
CA ILE A 257 -15.31 -10.64 -11.21
C ILE A 257 -14.52 -11.92 -10.91
N ASP A 258 -14.59 -12.93 -11.79
CA ASP A 258 -13.86 -14.18 -11.63
C ASP A 258 -12.33 -14.00 -11.67
N SER A 259 -11.86 -13.04 -12.46
CA SER A 259 -10.44 -12.66 -12.51
C SER A 259 -9.98 -12.07 -11.16
N ILE A 260 -10.78 -11.21 -10.53
CA ILE A 260 -10.48 -10.67 -9.18
C ILE A 260 -10.42 -11.82 -8.16
N TYR A 261 -11.38 -12.74 -8.15
CA TYR A 261 -11.33 -13.90 -7.25
C TYR A 261 -10.11 -14.80 -7.50
N GLY A 262 -9.69 -14.95 -8.76
CA GLY A 262 -8.46 -15.65 -9.13
C GLY A 262 -7.19 -14.99 -8.55
N ILE A 263 -7.16 -13.66 -8.47
CA ILE A 263 -6.05 -12.90 -7.87
C ILE A 263 -6.09 -13.03 -6.34
N LEU A 264 -7.27 -12.93 -5.73
CA LEU A 264 -7.43 -13.00 -4.27
C LEU A 264 -7.11 -14.40 -3.73
N SER A 265 -7.55 -15.46 -4.42
CA SER A 265 -7.30 -16.86 -4.01
C SER A 265 -5.82 -17.23 -4.03
N LYS A 266 -5.05 -16.79 -5.04
CA LYS A 266 -3.60 -17.00 -5.14
C LYS A 266 -2.79 -16.39 -4.00
N LYS A 267 -3.35 -15.44 -3.26
CA LYS A 267 -2.67 -14.79 -2.12
C LYS A 267 -2.95 -15.45 -0.78
N GLN A 268 -4.03 -16.22 -0.70
CA GLN A 268 -4.40 -16.95 0.51
C GLN A 268 -3.69 -18.32 0.59
N SER A 269 -3.16 -18.81 -0.53
CA SER A 269 -2.32 -20.02 -0.64
C SER A 269 -0.84 -19.75 -0.42
#